data_AF-A1SQJ3-F1
#
_entry.id   AF-A1SQJ3-F1
#
_cell.length_a   1.000
_cell.length_b   1.000
_cell.length_c   1.000
_cell.angle_alpha   90.00
_cell.angle_beta   90.00
_cell.angle_gamma   90.00
#
_symmetry.space_group_name_H-M   'P 1'
#
loop_
_entity.id
_entity.type
_entity.pdbx_description
1 polymer ?
#
loop_
_entity_poly.entity_id
_entity_poly.type
_entity_poly.pdbx_seq_one_letter_code
_entity_poly.pdbx_strand_id
1 'polypeptide(L)'
;MSDQPRVRRNDWGTLDAPALGRWEPTRSVSVVIPAYGAQRLLPYVLAGLAAQTYPAHLLEVVVADDDPARPLELSELTGPRPERTRIVRVETGWGRANACHTGALAADGEVLHWLDADMLVEPEEVEAQLRWHHLIDHAVVLGHKWFVDPDSLLARDPDASGRMHEVFATAEKERHWVEDVWDRTDDLRTAGPRALRTHVGATASLRRTLYDEAGGMDTGLRLGEDIDLGYRLAECGAVFVADREARSWHLGRSHQQSRQEEVNDYNTHFLADRVPDLQPQRRRGRLYSVPYLEVVLDTRGLDHTAVIATVDSVLGSSLTDLSVTLLGDWSRITEERTHPLDDEQRAPRLVRAAYAGEPRVLLAESSGRRRGQFRLVLANADWAPTPETLGTLVLHLERTHHGLRQVLMADGSVARVERTAAYARAAKVAGPEGNPADPERLDDLVDELFGSWWVEGGDAGFEPSVTIKRPRLRGTAGPAQDPAESWRELGGTGGGSPQQKGRRAGAQQGKQAAQQAGQPAQPEPRRQAPARPGRSRIGSLLRRGRR
;
A
#
# COMPACT_ATOMS: atom_id res chain seq x y z
N MET A 1 -26.06 -15.32 0.29
CA MET A 1 -25.70 -14.04 -0.35
C MET A 1 -26.94 -13.56 -1.07
N SER A 2 -27.45 -12.37 -0.74
CA SER A 2 -28.56 -11.79 -1.52
C SER A 2 -28.05 -11.44 -2.91
N ASP A 3 -28.95 -11.35 -3.88
CA ASP A 3 -28.64 -10.74 -5.16
C ASP A 3 -28.27 -9.26 -4.89
N GLN A 4 -27.03 -8.88 -5.20
CA GLN A 4 -26.50 -7.53 -4.93
C GLN A 4 -26.52 -6.74 -6.26
N PRO A 5 -27.00 -5.48 -6.26
CA PRO A 5 -26.94 -4.62 -7.43
C PRO A 5 -25.54 -4.56 -8.06
N ARG A 6 -25.49 -4.56 -9.40
CA ARG A 6 -24.26 -4.48 -10.17
C ARG A 6 -23.92 -3.02 -10.47
N VAL A 7 -22.81 -2.55 -9.90
CA VAL A 7 -22.29 -1.20 -10.15
C VAL A 7 -21.14 -1.29 -11.16
N ARG A 8 -21.34 -0.75 -12.35
CA ARG A 8 -20.31 -0.73 -13.39
C ARG A 8 -19.19 0.23 -13.01
N ARG A 9 -17.95 -0.25 -12.95
CA ARG A 9 -16.77 0.49 -12.47
C ARG A 9 -17.03 1.10 -11.09
N ASN A 10 -17.13 2.42 -11.00
CA ASN A 10 -17.49 3.14 -9.77
C ASN A 10 -18.74 4.01 -9.98
N ASP A 11 -19.57 3.73 -10.99
CA ASP A 11 -20.76 4.51 -11.33
C ASP A 11 -21.91 4.21 -10.36
N TRP A 12 -21.73 4.62 -9.10
CA TRP A 12 -22.69 4.41 -8.02
C TRP A 12 -24.01 5.16 -8.22
N GLY A 13 -24.07 6.12 -9.14
CA GLY A 13 -25.31 6.82 -9.52
C GLY A 13 -26.35 5.91 -10.20
N THR A 14 -25.99 4.66 -10.51
CA THR A 14 -26.92 3.61 -10.94
C THR A 14 -27.77 3.04 -9.79
N LEU A 15 -27.40 3.31 -8.54
CA LEU A 15 -28.12 2.90 -7.35
C LEU A 15 -29.18 3.96 -6.99
N ASP A 16 -30.41 3.51 -6.69
CA ASP A 16 -31.51 4.39 -6.28
C ASP A 16 -31.53 4.56 -4.76
N ALA A 17 -30.71 5.49 -4.26
CA ALA A 17 -30.63 5.79 -2.83
C ALA A 17 -31.87 6.57 -2.36
N PRO A 18 -32.54 6.15 -1.27
CA PRO A 18 -33.71 6.86 -0.77
C PRO A 18 -33.33 8.28 -0.33
N ALA A 19 -34.26 9.21 -0.51
CA ALA A 19 -34.13 10.57 0.02
C ALA A 19 -34.13 10.54 1.57
N LEU A 20 -33.36 11.44 2.17
CA LEU A 20 -33.27 11.59 3.62
C LEU A 20 -34.66 11.86 4.22
N GLY A 21 -34.96 11.21 5.34
CA GLY A 21 -36.24 11.24 6.05
C GLY A 21 -37.40 10.54 5.33
N ARG A 22 -37.15 9.78 4.24
CA ARG A 22 -38.19 9.13 3.41
C ARG A 22 -38.13 7.60 3.39
N TRP A 23 -37.42 6.98 4.32
CA TRP A 23 -37.25 5.53 4.40
C TRP A 23 -37.06 5.09 5.86
N GLU A 24 -37.23 3.79 6.13
CA GLU A 24 -37.05 3.22 7.47
C GLU A 24 -35.72 2.45 7.53
N PRO A 25 -34.72 2.93 8.29
CA PRO A 25 -33.45 2.24 8.43
C PRO A 25 -33.56 0.96 9.25
N THR A 26 -32.77 -0.05 8.90
CA THR A 26 -32.75 -1.34 9.60
C THR A 26 -31.37 -1.80 10.05
N ARG A 27 -30.30 -1.11 9.63
CA ARG A 27 -28.92 -1.55 9.86
C ARG A 27 -28.31 -0.81 11.03
N SER A 28 -27.61 -1.54 11.90
CA SER A 28 -26.86 -0.91 12.99
C SER A 28 -25.56 -0.28 12.50
N VAL A 29 -25.17 0.83 13.14
CA VAL A 29 -23.92 1.53 12.91
C VAL A 29 -23.17 1.75 14.22
N SER A 30 -21.86 1.53 14.18
CA SER A 30 -20.93 1.97 15.22
C SER A 30 -20.10 3.13 14.69
N VAL A 31 -20.32 4.31 15.25
CA VAL A 31 -19.45 5.46 15.00
C VAL A 31 -18.20 5.28 15.85
N VAL A 32 -17.06 5.00 15.21
CA VAL A 32 -15.77 4.79 15.86
C VAL A 32 -14.97 6.08 15.81
N ILE A 33 -14.66 6.62 16.99
CA ILE A 33 -13.97 7.91 17.15
C ILE A 33 -12.57 7.68 17.71
N PRO A 34 -11.49 7.76 16.92
CA PRO A 34 -10.14 7.79 17.46
C PRO A 34 -9.91 9.11 18.20
N ALA A 35 -9.49 9.04 19.46
CA ALA A 35 -9.34 10.22 20.31
C ALA A 35 -7.94 10.30 20.94
N TYR A 36 -7.26 11.42 20.71
CA TYR A 36 -5.99 11.77 21.38
C TYR A 36 -6.04 13.24 21.79
N GLY A 37 -6.00 13.54 23.09
CA GLY A 37 -6.11 14.91 23.59
C GLY A 37 -7.44 15.60 23.20
N ALA A 38 -8.52 14.84 23.05
CA ALA A 38 -9.77 15.28 22.45
C ALA A 38 -10.75 15.97 23.43
N GLN A 39 -10.36 16.18 24.70
CA GLN A 39 -11.25 16.66 25.77
C GLN A 39 -12.00 17.96 25.42
N ARG A 40 -11.36 18.84 24.63
CA ARG A 40 -11.92 20.15 24.25
C ARG A 40 -13.02 20.06 23.19
N LEU A 41 -12.89 19.18 22.20
CA LEU A 41 -13.76 19.15 21.02
C LEU A 41 -14.76 17.99 21.02
N LEU A 42 -14.39 16.86 21.64
CA LEU A 42 -15.23 15.67 21.72
C LEU A 42 -16.65 15.93 22.26
N PRO A 43 -16.89 16.79 23.27
CA PRO A 43 -18.24 17.13 23.72
C PRO A 43 -19.17 17.64 22.61
N TYR A 44 -18.65 18.44 21.67
CA TYR A 44 -19.43 18.97 20.55
C TYR A 44 -19.68 17.92 19.48
N VAL A 45 -18.70 17.05 19.23
CA VAL A 45 -18.86 15.91 18.30
C VAL A 45 -19.94 14.96 18.82
N LEU A 46 -19.89 14.60 20.11
CA LEU A 46 -20.91 13.76 20.74
C LEU A 46 -22.30 14.42 20.75
N ALA A 47 -22.37 15.74 20.97
CA ALA A 47 -23.62 16.47 20.91
C ALA A 47 -24.22 16.53 19.49
N GLY A 48 -23.38 16.64 18.45
CA GLY A 48 -23.81 16.49 17.05
C GLY A 48 -24.32 15.09 16.73
N LEU A 49 -23.66 14.05 17.24
CA LEU A 49 -24.11 12.66 17.12
C LEU A 49 -25.40 12.38 17.91
N ALA A 50 -25.64 13.10 19.00
CA ALA A 50 -26.89 13.00 19.76
C ALA A 50 -28.10 13.59 19.02
N ALA A 51 -27.85 14.46 18.03
CA ALA A 51 -28.88 15.14 17.26
C ALA A 51 -29.18 14.46 15.90
N GLN A 52 -28.70 13.24 15.68
CA GLN A 52 -28.87 12.54 14.40
C GLN A 52 -30.33 12.17 14.12
N THR A 53 -30.73 12.21 12.86
CA THR A 53 -32.04 11.72 12.38
C THR A 53 -32.08 10.19 12.31
N TYR A 54 -30.92 9.52 12.29
CA TYR A 54 -30.83 8.07 12.28
C TYR A 54 -31.40 7.45 13.58
N PRO A 55 -32.12 6.31 13.53
CA PRO A 55 -32.75 5.75 14.73
C PRO A 55 -31.75 5.46 15.85
N ALA A 56 -31.97 6.08 17.02
CA ALA A 56 -31.04 6.00 18.16
C ALA A 56 -30.75 4.56 18.63
N HIS A 57 -31.71 3.65 18.49
CA HIS A 57 -31.52 2.23 18.85
C HIS A 57 -30.56 1.48 17.91
N LEU A 58 -30.34 1.98 16.68
CA LEU A 58 -29.40 1.46 15.68
C LEU A 58 -28.03 2.12 15.72
N LEU A 59 -27.85 3.19 16.50
CA LEU A 59 -26.60 3.96 16.57
C LEU A 59 -25.89 3.72 17.90
N GLU A 60 -24.63 3.29 17.84
CA GLU A 60 -23.71 3.36 18.97
C GLU A 60 -22.50 4.25 18.65
N VAL A 61 -21.84 4.74 19.69
CA VAL A 61 -20.59 5.51 19.58
C VAL A 61 -19.52 4.83 20.42
N VAL A 62 -18.38 4.54 19.79
CA VAL A 62 -17.21 3.92 20.42
C VAL A 62 -16.04 4.88 20.30
N VAL A 63 -15.72 5.55 21.41
CA VAL A 63 -14.55 6.44 21.49
C VAL A 63 -13.33 5.60 21.86
N ALA A 64 -12.35 5.51 20.97
CA ALA A 64 -11.08 4.83 21.22
C ALA A 64 -10.04 5.83 21.75
N ASP A 65 -9.82 5.82 23.06
CA ASP A 65 -8.93 6.74 23.75
C ASP A 65 -7.47 6.27 23.69
N ASP A 66 -6.66 7.00 22.93
CA ASP A 66 -5.23 6.80 22.69
C ASP A 66 -4.36 7.81 23.46
N ASP A 67 -4.92 8.59 24.41
CA ASP A 67 -4.16 9.51 25.28
C ASP A 67 -3.93 8.89 26.67
N PRO A 68 -2.86 8.09 26.87
CA PRO A 68 -2.58 7.49 28.18
C PRO A 68 -2.23 8.52 29.26
N ALA A 69 -1.86 9.75 28.89
CA ALA A 69 -1.48 10.79 29.84
C ALA A 69 -2.70 11.52 30.41
N ARG A 70 -3.79 11.60 29.65
CA ARG A 70 -5.05 12.25 30.04
C ARG A 70 -6.23 11.38 29.59
N PRO A 71 -6.48 10.27 30.29
CA PRO A 71 -7.55 9.35 29.91
C PRO A 71 -8.90 10.05 29.90
N LEU A 72 -9.76 9.67 28.96
CA LEU A 72 -11.13 10.14 28.87
C LEU A 72 -12.06 9.34 29.77
N GLU A 73 -12.92 10.05 30.50
CA GLU A 73 -13.99 9.45 31.30
C GLU A 73 -15.34 10.04 30.89
N LEU A 74 -16.34 9.20 30.65
CA LEU A 74 -17.67 9.66 30.19
C LEU A 74 -18.33 10.62 31.20
N SER A 75 -18.08 10.45 32.49
CA SER A 75 -18.61 11.32 33.54
C SER A 75 -18.05 12.74 33.50
N GLU A 76 -16.88 12.93 32.87
CA GLU A 76 -16.20 14.22 32.76
C GLU A 76 -16.55 14.95 31.46
N LEU A 77 -17.10 14.23 30.47
CA LEU A 77 -17.59 14.83 29.22
C LEU A 77 -18.94 15.51 29.47
N THR A 78 -18.97 16.83 29.28
CA THR A 78 -20.17 17.66 29.38
C THR A 78 -21.04 17.56 28.13
N GLY A 79 -22.32 17.91 28.26
CA GLY A 79 -23.25 17.98 27.12
C GLY A 79 -23.95 16.65 26.80
N PRO A 80 -24.87 16.70 25.83
CA PRO A 80 -25.61 15.52 25.37
C PRO A 80 -24.71 14.60 24.54
N ARG A 81 -25.07 13.32 24.52
CA ARG A 81 -24.41 12.26 23.75
C ARG A 81 -25.42 11.17 23.41
N PRO A 82 -25.18 10.35 22.37
CA PRO A 82 -25.98 9.16 22.13
C PRO A 82 -26.02 8.25 23.35
N GLU A 83 -27.17 7.62 23.61
CA GLU A 83 -27.38 6.77 24.78
C GLU A 83 -26.37 5.60 24.83
N ARG A 84 -26.03 5.05 23.66
CA ARG A 84 -25.09 3.94 23.49
C ARG A 84 -23.65 4.43 23.23
N THR A 85 -23.19 5.43 23.98
CA THR A 85 -21.81 5.92 23.90
C THR A 85 -20.93 5.23 24.94
N ARG A 86 -19.76 4.73 24.51
CA ARG A 86 -18.74 4.19 25.41
C ARG A 86 -17.33 4.58 25.01
N ILE A 87 -16.42 4.52 25.98
CA ILE A 87 -14.99 4.73 25.79
C ILE A 87 -14.29 3.38 25.91
N VAL A 88 -13.38 3.09 24.99
CA VAL A 88 -12.46 1.96 25.05
C VAL A 88 -11.03 2.48 25.02
N ARG A 89 -10.20 2.00 25.95
CA ARG A 89 -8.81 2.44 26.06
C ARG A 89 -7.94 1.68 25.06
N VAL A 90 -7.03 2.37 24.41
CA VAL A 90 -5.94 1.75 23.64
C VAL A 90 -4.85 1.31 24.60
N GLU A 91 -4.82 0.02 24.94
CA GLU A 91 -3.84 -0.52 25.90
C GLU A 91 -2.52 -0.95 25.25
N THR A 92 -2.55 -1.34 23.97
CA THR A 92 -1.38 -1.83 23.23
C THR A 92 -1.30 -1.13 21.87
N GLY A 93 -0.10 -0.67 21.51
CA GLY A 93 0.11 0.14 20.31
C GLY A 93 -0.25 1.61 20.53
N TRP A 94 -0.25 2.41 19.45
CA TRP A 94 -0.66 3.81 19.45
C TRP A 94 -0.88 4.32 18.02
N GLY A 95 -1.49 5.49 17.91
CA GLY A 95 -1.76 6.19 16.67
C GLY A 95 -3.14 5.86 16.09
N ARG A 96 -3.58 6.72 15.17
CA ARG A 96 -4.93 6.70 14.60
C ARG A 96 -5.36 5.33 14.06
N ALA A 97 -4.49 4.65 13.30
CA ALA A 97 -4.76 3.32 12.78
C ALA A 97 -5.10 2.31 13.90
N ASN A 98 -4.31 2.34 14.98
CA ASN A 98 -4.46 1.44 16.11
C ASN A 98 -5.69 1.79 16.97
N ALA A 99 -5.98 3.08 17.16
CA ALA A 99 -7.18 3.54 17.83
C ALA A 99 -8.45 3.13 17.07
N CYS A 100 -8.51 3.38 15.76
CA CYS A 100 -9.59 2.91 14.89
C CYS A 100 -9.76 1.39 14.95
N HIS A 101 -8.65 0.62 14.88
CA HIS A 101 -8.70 -0.84 15.00
C HIS A 101 -9.29 -1.28 16.34
N THR A 102 -8.82 -0.70 17.44
CA THR A 102 -9.29 -1.00 18.80
C THR A 102 -10.78 -0.70 18.93
N GLY A 103 -11.23 0.44 18.44
CA GLY A 103 -12.66 0.80 18.42
C GLY A 103 -13.50 -0.14 17.56
N ALA A 104 -13.01 -0.54 16.39
CA ALA A 104 -13.70 -1.47 15.50
C ALA A 104 -13.83 -2.88 16.08
N LEU A 105 -12.81 -3.37 16.79
CA LEU A 105 -12.87 -4.65 17.52
C LEU A 105 -13.88 -4.61 18.66
N ALA A 106 -14.03 -3.45 19.29
CA ALA A 106 -14.95 -3.28 20.40
C ALA A 106 -16.40 -3.10 19.92
N ALA A 107 -16.62 -2.50 18.74
CA ALA A 107 -17.92 -2.17 18.15
C ALA A 107 -18.79 -3.40 17.79
N ASP A 108 -20.12 -3.24 17.83
CA ASP A 108 -21.13 -4.29 17.57
C ASP A 108 -21.94 -4.05 16.27
N GLY A 109 -21.82 -2.86 15.67
CA GLY A 109 -22.59 -2.45 14.50
C GLY A 109 -22.24 -3.23 13.22
N GLU A 110 -23.23 -3.39 12.35
CA GLU A 110 -23.07 -3.97 11.01
C GLU A 110 -22.26 -3.05 10.08
N VAL A 111 -22.33 -1.74 10.32
CA VAL A 111 -21.58 -0.71 9.62
C VAL A 111 -20.62 -0.06 10.60
N LEU A 112 -19.36 0.08 10.19
CA LEU A 112 -18.37 0.90 10.86
C LEU A 112 -18.38 2.28 10.21
N HIS A 113 -18.44 3.33 11.02
CA HIS A 113 -18.31 4.70 10.55
C HIS A 113 -17.18 5.38 11.32
N TRP A 114 -16.07 5.67 10.63
CA TRP A 114 -14.98 6.45 11.20
C TRP A 114 -15.38 7.92 11.26
N LEU A 115 -15.18 8.54 12.41
CA LEU A 115 -15.38 9.97 12.60
C LEU A 115 -14.30 10.51 13.54
N ASP A 116 -13.48 11.45 13.09
CA ASP A 116 -12.42 12.00 13.94
C ASP A 116 -13.01 12.82 15.12
N ALA A 117 -12.28 12.89 16.24
CA ALA A 117 -12.78 13.52 17.49
C ALA A 117 -12.94 15.06 17.44
N ASP A 118 -12.68 15.65 16.29
CA ASP A 118 -12.81 17.06 15.94
C ASP A 118 -13.75 17.28 14.73
N MET A 119 -14.63 16.31 14.42
CA MET A 119 -15.60 16.41 13.33
C MET A 119 -17.02 16.64 13.86
N LEU A 120 -17.53 17.87 13.73
CA LEU A 120 -18.93 18.18 14.02
C LEU A 120 -19.81 17.75 12.83
N VAL A 121 -20.84 16.94 13.06
CA VAL A 121 -21.75 16.43 12.02
C VAL A 121 -23.10 17.17 12.00
N GLU A 122 -23.69 17.30 10.82
CA GLU A 122 -25.08 17.77 10.65
C GLU A 122 -26.09 16.66 11.02
N PRO A 123 -27.36 16.97 11.34
CA PRO A 123 -28.35 15.99 11.82
C PRO A 123 -28.56 14.78 10.90
N GLU A 124 -28.42 14.97 9.59
CA GLU A 124 -28.66 13.92 8.60
C GLU A 124 -27.38 13.15 8.19
N GLU A 125 -26.22 13.44 8.78
CA GLU A 125 -24.94 12.88 8.31
C GLU A 125 -24.91 11.35 8.36
N VAL A 126 -25.29 10.75 9.50
CA VAL A 126 -25.30 9.29 9.66
C VAL A 126 -26.34 8.66 8.74
N GLU A 127 -27.49 9.32 8.55
CA GLU A 127 -28.52 8.83 7.63
C GLU A 127 -28.05 8.81 6.17
N ALA A 128 -27.37 9.88 5.74
CA ALA A 128 -26.77 9.99 4.41
C ALA A 128 -25.67 8.96 4.18
N GLN A 129 -24.86 8.66 5.20
CA GLN A 129 -23.90 7.55 5.15
C GLN A 129 -24.62 6.20 5.00
N LEU A 130 -25.66 5.95 5.80
CA LEU A 130 -26.24 4.61 5.96
C LEU A 130 -27.18 4.18 4.83
N ARG A 131 -27.81 5.11 4.10
CA ARG A 131 -28.72 4.76 3.00
C ARG A 131 -28.07 3.85 1.95
N TRP A 132 -26.79 4.05 1.66
CA TRP A 132 -26.05 3.24 0.68
C TRP A 132 -25.76 1.81 1.16
N HIS A 133 -25.48 1.63 2.44
CA HIS A 133 -25.22 0.31 3.03
C HIS A 133 -26.47 -0.58 3.04
N HIS A 134 -27.66 0.00 2.88
CA HIS A 134 -28.91 -0.73 2.68
C HIS A 134 -29.09 -1.22 1.24
N LEU A 135 -28.40 -0.62 0.27
CA LEU A 135 -28.45 -1.01 -1.14
C LEU A 135 -27.39 -2.05 -1.50
N ILE A 136 -26.15 -1.82 -1.06
CA ILE A 136 -25.02 -2.72 -1.34
C ILE A 136 -24.17 -2.96 -0.08
N ASP A 137 -23.63 -4.17 0.05
CA ASP A 137 -22.79 -4.56 1.19
C ASP A 137 -21.30 -4.22 1.04
N HIS A 138 -20.95 -3.57 -0.07
CA HIS A 138 -19.58 -3.28 -0.45
C HIS A 138 -19.40 -1.80 -0.84
N ALA A 139 -20.26 -0.92 -0.31
CA ALA A 139 -20.06 0.51 -0.35
C ALA A 139 -18.99 0.95 0.65
N VAL A 140 -18.23 1.96 0.25
CA VAL A 140 -17.41 2.81 1.10
C VAL A 140 -17.90 4.23 0.86
N VAL A 141 -18.62 4.78 1.83
CA VAL A 141 -19.25 6.09 1.70
C VAL A 141 -18.36 7.13 2.36
N LEU A 142 -18.12 8.24 1.67
CA LEU A 142 -17.29 9.35 2.12
C LEU A 142 -18.16 10.57 2.38
N GLY A 143 -17.91 11.24 3.51
CA GLY A 143 -18.64 12.45 3.91
C GLY A 143 -18.00 13.74 3.38
N HIS A 144 -18.87 14.67 3.01
CA HIS A 144 -18.53 16.05 2.67
C HIS A 144 -18.07 16.80 3.92
N LYS A 145 -16.99 17.58 3.81
CA LYS A 145 -16.39 18.28 4.95
C LYS A 145 -15.79 19.64 4.62
N TRP A 146 -16.02 20.59 5.52
CA TRP A 146 -15.36 21.89 5.55
C TRP A 146 -14.41 22.00 6.74
N PHE A 147 -13.31 22.72 6.57
CA PHE A 147 -12.44 23.11 7.67
C PHE A 147 -12.82 24.50 8.16
N VAL A 148 -13.02 24.63 9.47
CA VAL A 148 -13.47 25.87 10.12
C VAL A 148 -12.69 26.14 11.39
N ASP A 149 -12.61 27.42 11.79
CA ASP A 149 -12.11 27.79 13.12
C ASP A 149 -13.17 27.46 14.18
N PRO A 150 -12.84 26.68 15.23
CA PRO A 150 -13.81 26.26 16.24
C PRO A 150 -14.15 27.31 17.29
N ASP A 151 -13.49 28.48 17.32
CA ASP A 151 -13.64 29.44 18.42
C ASP A 151 -15.08 29.94 18.64
N SER A 152 -15.85 30.13 17.55
CA SER A 152 -17.26 30.55 17.64
C SER A 152 -18.17 29.48 18.23
N LEU A 153 -17.85 28.20 18.00
CA LEU A 153 -18.55 27.06 18.58
C LEU A 153 -18.18 26.89 20.05
N LEU A 154 -16.89 27.00 20.37
CA LEU A 154 -16.35 26.84 21.72
C LEU A 154 -16.77 27.92 22.71
N ALA A 155 -17.30 29.04 22.22
CA ALA A 155 -17.90 30.08 23.04
C ALA A 155 -19.32 29.72 23.55
N ARG A 156 -19.84 28.54 23.21
CA ARG A 156 -21.18 28.06 23.56
C ARG A 156 -21.09 26.70 24.24
N ASP A 157 -22.09 26.34 25.04
CA ASP A 157 -22.16 24.98 25.58
C ASP A 157 -22.60 23.98 24.49
N PRO A 158 -22.09 22.73 24.51
CA PRO A 158 -22.54 21.69 23.58
C PRO A 158 -24.03 21.34 23.81
N ASP A 159 -24.81 21.28 22.73
CA ASP A 159 -26.24 20.97 22.76
C ASP A 159 -26.67 20.04 21.61
N ALA A 160 -27.80 19.33 21.78
CA ALA A 160 -28.33 18.38 20.80
C ALA A 160 -29.45 19.00 19.94
N SER A 161 -29.42 20.31 19.69
CA SER A 161 -30.43 20.98 18.85
C SER A 161 -30.29 20.64 17.36
N GLY A 162 -29.16 20.05 16.95
CA GLY A 162 -28.83 19.82 15.55
C GLY A 162 -28.37 21.06 14.80
N ARG A 163 -28.29 22.24 15.46
CA ARG A 163 -28.02 23.53 14.83
C ARG A 163 -26.67 24.13 15.18
N MET A 164 -25.82 23.41 15.91
CA MET A 164 -24.51 23.93 16.33
C MET A 164 -23.64 24.35 15.13
N HIS A 165 -23.77 23.69 13.98
CA HIS A 165 -23.05 24.03 12.77
C HIS A 165 -23.43 25.41 12.18
N GLU A 166 -24.60 25.96 12.52
CA GLU A 166 -25.06 27.27 12.02
C GLU A 166 -24.15 28.42 12.44
N VAL A 167 -23.35 28.25 13.50
CA VAL A 167 -22.33 29.23 13.91
C VAL A 167 -21.25 29.44 12.84
N PHE A 168 -21.12 28.49 11.91
CA PHE A 168 -20.20 28.56 10.77
C PHE A 168 -20.86 29.06 9.49
N ALA A 169 -22.13 29.47 9.51
CA ALA A 169 -22.85 29.92 8.31
C ALA A 169 -22.10 31.04 7.57
N THR A 170 -21.55 31.99 8.32
CA THR A 170 -20.77 33.14 7.80
C THR A 170 -19.27 33.03 8.05
N ALA A 171 -18.78 31.88 8.56
CA ALA A 171 -17.36 31.67 8.80
C ALA A 171 -16.59 31.49 7.48
N GLU A 172 -15.31 31.82 7.49
CA GLU A 172 -14.39 31.38 6.44
C GLU A 172 -14.28 29.86 6.49
N LYS A 173 -14.38 29.22 5.33
CA LYS A 173 -14.38 27.76 5.18
C LYS A 173 -13.27 27.37 4.23
N GLU A 174 -12.40 26.48 4.67
CA GLU A 174 -11.37 25.89 3.81
C GLU A 174 -11.88 24.57 3.26
N ARG A 175 -11.73 24.39 1.94
CA ARG A 175 -12.14 23.18 1.24
C ARG A 175 -11.11 22.07 1.44
N HIS A 176 -11.57 20.83 1.62
CA HIS A 176 -10.68 19.68 1.59
C HIS A 176 -10.30 19.31 0.15
N TRP A 177 -9.07 18.83 -0.08
CA TRP A 177 -8.57 18.49 -1.43
C TRP A 177 -9.38 17.39 -2.13
N VAL A 178 -10.05 16.51 -1.38
CA VAL A 178 -10.91 15.44 -1.96
C VAL A 178 -12.07 16.02 -2.75
N GLU A 179 -12.57 17.18 -2.36
CA GLU A 179 -13.69 17.84 -3.03
C GLU A 179 -13.32 18.27 -4.45
N ASP A 180 -12.07 18.68 -4.67
CA ASP A 180 -11.57 18.96 -6.02
C ASP A 180 -11.44 17.68 -6.86
N VAL A 181 -11.23 16.53 -6.23
CA VAL A 181 -11.27 15.23 -6.93
C VAL A 181 -12.71 14.88 -7.28
N TRP A 182 -13.65 15.07 -6.36
CA TRP A 182 -15.08 14.81 -6.57
C TRP A 182 -15.61 15.61 -7.75
N ASP A 183 -15.37 16.92 -7.79
CA ASP A 183 -15.80 17.79 -8.90
C ASP A 183 -15.25 17.33 -10.26
N ARG A 184 -13.97 16.94 -10.31
CA ARG A 184 -13.32 16.52 -11.57
C ARG A 184 -13.71 15.10 -12.01
N THR A 185 -14.37 14.34 -11.14
CA THR A 185 -14.67 12.92 -11.38
C THR A 185 -16.15 12.58 -11.27
N ASP A 186 -17.03 13.58 -11.33
CA ASP A 186 -18.48 13.41 -11.15
C ASP A 186 -18.77 12.65 -9.85
N ASP A 187 -18.28 13.20 -8.73
CA ASP A 187 -18.41 12.61 -7.40
C ASP A 187 -17.90 11.16 -7.34
N LEU A 188 -16.71 10.96 -7.90
CA LEU A 188 -16.01 9.67 -8.04
C LEU A 188 -16.62 8.67 -9.04
N ARG A 189 -17.75 8.96 -9.68
CA ARG A 189 -18.38 8.05 -10.65
C ARG A 189 -17.47 7.74 -11.84
N THR A 190 -16.62 8.70 -12.23
CA THR A 190 -15.65 8.57 -13.33
C THR A 190 -14.20 8.44 -12.86
N ALA A 191 -13.95 8.33 -11.54
CA ALA A 191 -12.60 8.24 -10.99
C ALA A 191 -11.87 6.93 -11.33
N GLY A 192 -12.61 5.87 -11.66
CA GLY A 192 -12.05 4.54 -11.91
C GLY A 192 -11.28 4.01 -10.68
N PRO A 193 -10.15 3.31 -10.87
CA PRO A 193 -9.34 2.79 -9.77
C PRO A 193 -8.86 3.88 -8.79
N ARG A 194 -8.77 5.14 -9.21
CA ARG A 194 -8.27 6.24 -8.37
C ARG A 194 -9.22 6.66 -7.26
N ALA A 195 -10.48 6.19 -7.26
CA ALA A 195 -11.44 6.50 -6.20
C ALA A 195 -10.91 6.08 -4.81
N LEU A 196 -10.13 4.99 -4.74
CA LEU A 196 -9.51 4.48 -3.52
C LEU A 196 -8.67 5.53 -2.78
N ARG A 197 -8.06 6.47 -3.51
CA ARG A 197 -7.16 7.48 -2.93
C ARG A 197 -7.91 8.52 -2.12
N THR A 198 -9.23 8.60 -2.28
CA THR A 198 -10.08 9.59 -1.59
C THR A 198 -10.68 9.05 -0.30
N HIS A 199 -10.36 7.81 0.07
CA HIS A 199 -10.68 7.30 1.39
C HIS A 199 -9.87 8.08 2.45
N VAL A 200 -10.53 9.04 3.07
CA VAL A 200 -9.96 9.92 4.07
C VAL A 200 -10.58 9.59 5.41
N GLY A 201 -9.73 9.36 6.40
CA GLY A 201 -10.15 8.85 7.70
C GLY A 201 -11.17 9.71 8.46
N ALA A 202 -11.24 11.01 8.18
CA ALA A 202 -12.05 11.97 8.94
C ALA A 202 -13.56 11.67 8.98
N THR A 203 -14.12 11.18 7.86
CA THR A 203 -15.51 10.71 7.78
C THR A 203 -15.64 9.72 6.64
N ALA A 204 -15.82 8.45 7.00
CA ALA A 204 -16.12 7.39 6.04
C ALA A 204 -16.86 6.23 6.71
N SER A 205 -17.74 5.56 5.98
CA SER A 205 -18.47 4.38 6.48
C SER A 205 -18.37 3.19 5.53
N LEU A 206 -18.36 1.99 6.11
CA LEU A 206 -18.24 0.72 5.41
C LEU A 206 -18.88 -0.41 6.21
N ARG A 207 -19.33 -1.47 5.52
CA ARG A 207 -19.75 -2.70 6.20
C ARG A 207 -18.57 -3.34 6.95
N ARG A 208 -18.86 -3.86 8.15
CA ARG A 208 -17.89 -4.63 8.94
C ARG A 208 -17.29 -5.81 8.17
N THR A 209 -18.13 -6.54 7.43
CA THR A 209 -17.67 -7.68 6.62
C THR A 209 -16.62 -7.28 5.59
N LEU A 210 -16.76 -6.10 4.97
CA LEU A 210 -15.78 -5.57 4.03
C LEU A 210 -14.48 -5.14 4.74
N TYR A 211 -14.59 -4.54 5.93
CA TYR A 211 -13.44 -4.20 6.77
C TYR A 211 -12.62 -5.46 7.15
N ASP A 212 -13.30 -6.51 7.58
CA ASP A 212 -12.68 -7.78 7.98
C ASP A 212 -12.01 -8.49 6.78
N GLU A 213 -12.66 -8.51 5.61
CA GLU A 213 -12.11 -9.08 4.37
C GLU A 213 -10.85 -8.33 3.88
N ALA A 214 -10.84 -7.01 4.06
CA ALA A 214 -9.69 -6.16 3.76
C ALA A 214 -8.54 -6.36 4.76
N GLY A 215 -8.77 -7.02 5.90
CA GLY A 215 -7.77 -7.27 6.95
C GLY A 215 -7.69 -6.16 8.02
N GLY A 216 -8.71 -5.30 8.10
CA GLY A 216 -8.79 -4.23 9.10
C GLY A 216 -7.79 -3.07 8.92
N MET A 217 -7.63 -2.18 9.90
CA MET A 217 -6.57 -1.16 9.87
C MET A 217 -5.17 -1.81 10.00
N ASP A 218 -4.19 -1.37 9.22
CA ASP A 218 -2.78 -1.74 9.45
C ASP A 218 -2.25 -0.95 10.67
N THR A 219 -2.25 -1.59 11.83
CA THR A 219 -1.80 -1.00 13.11
C THR A 219 -0.29 -0.76 13.18
N GLY A 220 0.47 -1.15 12.15
CA GLY A 220 1.87 -0.78 11.95
C GLY A 220 2.05 0.64 11.39
N LEU A 221 1.02 1.23 10.78
CA LEU A 221 1.06 2.59 10.25
C LEU A 221 0.78 3.62 11.34
N ARG A 222 1.45 4.78 11.22
CA ARG A 222 1.24 5.95 12.09
C ARG A 222 0.62 7.13 11.35
N LEU A 223 0.79 7.15 10.03
CA LEU A 223 0.21 8.10 9.09
C LEU A 223 -0.04 7.35 7.78
N GLY A 224 -1.05 7.78 7.01
CA GLY A 224 -1.39 7.22 5.70
C GLY A 224 -2.20 5.92 5.76
N GLU A 225 -2.66 5.52 6.94
CA GLU A 225 -3.47 4.32 7.15
C GLU A 225 -4.80 4.33 6.40
N ASP A 226 -5.36 5.52 6.13
CA ASP A 226 -6.58 5.71 5.37
C ASP A 226 -6.39 5.39 3.88
N ILE A 227 -5.26 5.79 3.30
CA ILE A 227 -4.86 5.44 1.92
C ILE A 227 -4.60 3.94 1.80
N ASP A 228 -3.90 3.34 2.77
CA ASP A 228 -3.65 1.90 2.79
C ASP A 228 -4.95 1.09 2.91
N LEU A 229 -5.83 1.47 3.84
CA LEU A 229 -7.13 0.82 3.99
C LEU A 229 -7.98 1.04 2.72
N GLY A 230 -8.02 2.26 2.17
CA GLY A 230 -8.74 2.57 0.93
C GLY A 230 -8.30 1.67 -0.23
N TYR A 231 -7.00 1.46 -0.39
CA TYR A 231 -6.46 0.50 -1.36
C TYR A 231 -6.97 -0.93 -1.10
N ARG A 232 -6.84 -1.43 0.13
CA ARG A 232 -7.26 -2.81 0.45
C ARG A 232 -8.76 -3.04 0.32
N LEU A 233 -9.57 -2.03 0.65
CA LEU A 233 -11.02 -2.04 0.40
C LEU A 233 -11.32 -2.12 -1.10
N ALA A 234 -10.61 -1.33 -1.93
CA ALA A 234 -10.75 -1.39 -3.38
C ALA A 234 -10.37 -2.77 -3.94
N GLU A 235 -9.29 -3.38 -3.44
CA GLU A 235 -8.85 -4.72 -3.82
C GLU A 235 -9.84 -5.82 -3.40
N CYS A 236 -10.66 -5.57 -2.37
CA CYS A 236 -11.79 -6.42 -2.01
C CYS A 236 -13.05 -6.10 -2.85
N GLY A 237 -12.94 -5.25 -3.87
CA GLY A 237 -14.07 -4.75 -4.63
C GLY A 237 -14.92 -3.86 -3.73
N ALA A 238 -14.50 -2.64 -3.46
CA ALA A 238 -15.34 -1.59 -2.85
C ALA A 238 -15.89 -0.62 -3.90
N VAL A 239 -17.11 -0.12 -3.73
CA VAL A 239 -17.67 1.00 -4.49
C VAL A 239 -17.52 2.23 -3.61
N PHE A 240 -16.80 3.24 -4.10
CA PHE A 240 -16.57 4.47 -3.37
C PHE A 240 -17.63 5.49 -3.72
N VAL A 241 -18.44 5.87 -2.74
CA VAL A 241 -19.53 6.84 -2.88
C VAL A 241 -19.09 8.15 -2.23
N ALA A 242 -19.17 9.24 -2.97
CA ALA A 242 -19.01 10.58 -2.43
C ALA A 242 -20.40 11.17 -2.17
N ASP A 243 -20.84 11.17 -0.91
CA ASP A 243 -22.17 11.68 -0.56
C ASP A 243 -22.08 13.13 -0.07
N ARG A 244 -22.58 14.06 -0.89
CA ARG A 244 -22.61 15.50 -0.58
C ARG A 244 -23.63 15.88 0.50
N GLU A 245 -24.58 14.99 0.81
CA GLU A 245 -25.55 15.18 1.88
C GLU A 245 -25.02 14.69 3.23
N ALA A 246 -23.98 13.86 3.26
CA ALA A 246 -23.26 13.48 4.49
C ALA A 246 -22.32 14.62 4.92
N ARG A 247 -22.88 15.67 5.55
CA ARG A 247 -22.19 16.93 5.83
C ARG A 247 -21.57 16.98 7.22
N SER A 248 -20.33 17.47 7.26
CA SER A 248 -19.55 17.61 8.48
C SER A 248 -18.59 18.81 8.44
N TRP A 249 -18.06 19.15 9.61
CA TRP A 249 -17.24 20.33 9.86
C TRP A 249 -16.03 19.91 10.69
N HIS A 250 -14.84 19.97 10.09
CA HIS A 250 -13.57 19.73 10.77
C HIS A 250 -13.19 20.97 11.60
N LEU A 251 -13.09 20.79 12.90
CA LEU A 251 -12.90 21.83 13.91
C LEU A 251 -11.41 22.15 14.09
N GLY A 252 -10.93 23.12 13.32
CA GLY A 252 -9.53 23.52 13.24
C GLY A 252 -8.81 22.88 12.05
N ARG A 253 -7.55 23.25 11.84
CA ARG A 253 -6.72 22.70 10.76
C ARG A 253 -6.15 21.34 11.14
N SER A 254 -6.07 20.43 10.16
CA SER A 254 -5.44 19.12 10.37
C SER A 254 -3.91 19.20 10.46
N HIS A 255 -3.29 18.18 11.06
CA HIS A 255 -1.84 17.99 11.02
C HIS A 255 -1.30 17.93 9.57
N GLN A 256 -2.05 17.34 8.64
CA GLN A 256 -1.67 17.27 7.23
C GLN A 256 -1.63 18.65 6.56
N GLN A 257 -2.57 19.54 6.87
CA GLN A 257 -2.59 20.90 6.32
C GLN A 257 -1.41 21.75 6.82
N SER A 258 -0.98 21.57 8.06
CA SER A 258 0.09 22.38 8.66
C SER A 258 1.51 21.89 8.31
N ARG A 259 1.70 20.60 8.02
CA ARG A 259 3.02 19.99 7.78
C ARG A 259 3.04 19.05 6.56
N GLN A 260 2.35 19.45 5.50
CA GLN A 260 2.09 18.59 4.33
C GLN A 260 3.35 17.94 3.73
N GLU A 261 4.44 18.70 3.55
CA GLU A 261 5.68 18.18 2.96
C GLU A 261 6.31 17.09 3.82
N GLU A 262 6.36 17.29 5.15
CA GLU A 262 6.93 16.33 6.10
C GLU A 262 6.07 15.06 6.19
N VAL A 263 4.74 15.22 6.18
CA VAL A 263 3.79 14.09 6.17
C VAL A 263 3.93 13.27 4.88
N ASN A 264 4.05 13.94 3.73
CA ASN A 264 4.22 13.26 2.44
C ASN A 264 5.55 12.51 2.36
N ASP A 265 6.64 13.12 2.83
CA ASP A 265 7.97 12.47 2.89
C ASP A 265 7.94 11.22 3.78
N TYR A 266 7.34 11.33 4.97
CA TYR A 266 7.15 10.19 5.87
C TYR A 266 6.32 9.07 5.22
N ASN A 267 5.13 9.40 4.71
CA ASN A 267 4.18 8.42 4.16
C ASN A 267 4.73 7.70 2.92
N THR A 268 5.53 8.37 2.10
CA THR A 268 6.07 7.83 0.85
C THR A 268 6.71 6.46 1.04
N HIS A 269 7.48 6.27 2.11
CA HIS A 269 8.21 5.02 2.33
C HIS A 269 7.34 3.88 2.85
N PHE A 270 6.34 4.17 3.68
CA PHE A 270 5.44 3.15 4.22
C PHE A 270 4.36 2.74 3.24
N LEU A 271 3.80 3.70 2.50
CA LEU A 271 2.73 3.46 1.53
C LEU A 271 3.25 2.87 0.23
N ALA A 272 4.42 3.31 -0.27
CA ALA A 272 4.99 2.70 -1.47
C ALA A 272 5.22 1.19 -1.29
N ASP A 273 5.45 0.71 -0.07
CA ASP A 273 5.62 -0.72 0.22
C ASP A 273 4.33 -1.54 0.13
N ARG A 274 3.19 -0.93 0.46
CA ARG A 274 1.90 -1.62 0.64
C ARG A 274 0.87 -1.33 -0.45
N VAL A 275 0.99 -0.19 -1.12
CA VAL A 275 0.01 0.34 -2.06
C VAL A 275 0.64 0.44 -3.46
N PRO A 276 0.51 -0.61 -4.30
CA PRO A 276 1.03 -0.61 -5.67
C PRO A 276 0.48 0.51 -6.56
N ASP A 277 -0.73 0.98 -6.29
CA ASP A 277 -1.33 2.11 -7.02
C ASP A 277 -0.49 3.40 -6.92
N LEU A 278 0.34 3.54 -5.88
CA LEU A 278 1.30 4.64 -5.73
C LEU A 278 2.61 4.39 -6.50
N GLN A 279 2.52 3.83 -7.71
CA GLN A 279 3.65 3.52 -8.60
C GLN A 279 4.71 4.65 -8.71
N PRO A 280 4.36 5.94 -8.85
CA PRO A 280 5.36 7.01 -8.92
C PRO A 280 6.29 7.11 -7.69
N GLN A 281 5.87 6.57 -6.55
CA GLN A 281 6.65 6.53 -5.30
C GLN A 281 7.58 5.31 -5.24
N ARG A 282 7.33 4.29 -6.08
CA ARG A 282 8.15 3.07 -6.18
C ARG A 282 9.43 3.32 -7.00
N ARG A 283 10.38 2.39 -6.93
CA ARG A 283 11.71 2.45 -7.54
C ARG A 283 12.02 1.11 -8.19
N ARG A 284 12.64 1.16 -9.37
CA ARG A 284 13.08 -0.03 -10.09
C ARG A 284 14.09 -0.84 -9.27
N GLY A 285 14.01 -2.16 -9.37
CA GLY A 285 14.93 -3.09 -8.71
C GLY A 285 14.73 -3.28 -7.21
N ARG A 286 13.67 -2.70 -6.62
CA ARG A 286 13.25 -2.99 -5.25
C ARG A 286 12.13 -4.01 -5.23
N LEU A 287 12.08 -4.78 -4.15
CA LEU A 287 10.92 -5.58 -3.77
C LEU A 287 10.05 -4.79 -2.81
N TYR A 288 8.75 -5.10 -2.86
CA TYR A 288 7.72 -4.50 -2.04
C TYR A 288 6.88 -5.59 -1.41
N SER A 289 6.37 -5.34 -0.19
CA SER A 289 5.55 -6.31 0.53
C SER A 289 4.29 -6.71 -0.25
N VAL A 290 3.71 -5.76 -1.01
CA VAL A 290 2.62 -6.01 -1.96
C VAL A 290 3.15 -5.78 -3.39
N PRO A 291 3.29 -6.83 -4.21
CA PRO A 291 3.77 -6.70 -5.58
C PRO A 291 2.74 -5.98 -6.46
N TYR A 292 3.19 -5.29 -7.50
CA TYR A 292 2.27 -4.72 -8.48
C TYR A 292 1.67 -5.80 -9.39
N LEU A 293 2.51 -6.73 -9.88
CA LEU A 293 2.10 -7.88 -10.68
C LEU A 293 2.50 -9.18 -10.00
N GLU A 294 1.54 -10.07 -9.77
CA GLU A 294 1.78 -11.47 -9.44
C GLU A 294 1.70 -12.30 -10.74
N VAL A 295 2.71 -13.09 -11.07
CA VAL A 295 2.67 -14.05 -12.17
C VAL A 295 2.46 -15.45 -11.62
N VAL A 296 1.49 -16.20 -12.12
CA VAL A 296 1.17 -17.56 -11.70
C VAL A 296 1.37 -18.51 -12.87
N LEU A 297 2.15 -19.57 -12.64
CA LEU A 297 2.38 -20.64 -13.61
C LEU A 297 2.24 -21.99 -12.90
N ASP A 298 1.34 -22.83 -13.39
CA ASP A 298 1.27 -24.23 -12.98
C ASP A 298 2.34 -25.05 -13.70
N THR A 299 3.26 -25.63 -12.94
CA THR A 299 4.43 -26.35 -13.47
C THR A 299 4.21 -27.85 -13.59
N ARG A 300 3.06 -28.36 -13.15
CA ARG A 300 2.77 -29.80 -13.14
C ARG A 300 2.71 -30.34 -14.55
N GLY A 301 3.53 -31.35 -14.84
CA GLY A 301 3.61 -31.99 -16.15
C GLY A 301 4.33 -31.17 -17.23
N LEU A 302 4.87 -29.98 -16.90
CA LEU A 302 5.61 -29.15 -17.85
C LEU A 302 7.09 -29.51 -17.90
N ASP A 303 7.73 -29.27 -19.04
CA ASP A 303 9.19 -29.40 -19.15
C ASP A 303 9.90 -28.31 -18.34
N HIS A 304 10.85 -28.73 -17.50
CA HIS A 304 11.62 -27.82 -16.65
C HIS A 304 12.41 -26.75 -17.42
N THR A 305 12.90 -27.03 -18.64
CA THR A 305 13.68 -26.05 -19.40
C THR A 305 12.82 -24.93 -19.96
N ALA A 306 11.58 -25.26 -20.34
CA ALA A 306 10.54 -24.31 -20.73
C ALA A 306 10.07 -23.48 -19.52
N VAL A 307 9.78 -24.12 -18.38
CA VAL A 307 9.45 -23.42 -17.13
C VAL A 307 10.54 -22.41 -16.75
N ILE A 308 11.80 -22.85 -16.73
CA ILE A 308 12.92 -21.95 -16.41
C ILE A 308 13.05 -20.83 -17.44
N ALA A 309 12.84 -21.11 -18.74
CA ALA A 309 12.89 -20.09 -19.78
C ALA A 309 11.84 -18.99 -19.56
N THR A 310 10.60 -19.39 -19.32
CA THR A 310 9.49 -18.46 -19.12
C THR A 310 9.66 -17.65 -17.85
N VAL A 311 10.06 -18.29 -16.74
CA VAL A 311 10.28 -17.58 -15.48
C VAL A 311 11.47 -16.62 -15.57
N ASP A 312 12.57 -17.00 -16.21
CA ASP A 312 13.71 -16.10 -16.44
C ASP A 312 13.29 -14.87 -17.27
N SER A 313 12.47 -15.05 -18.31
CA SER A 313 11.93 -13.95 -19.12
C SER A 313 11.02 -13.02 -18.31
N VAL A 314 10.16 -13.58 -17.44
CA VAL A 314 9.34 -12.79 -16.51
C VAL A 314 10.21 -11.98 -15.55
N LEU A 315 11.23 -12.60 -14.95
CA LEU A 315 12.16 -11.94 -14.02
C LEU A 315 13.04 -10.88 -14.71
N GLY A 316 13.29 -11.05 -16.01
CA GLY A 316 14.01 -10.12 -16.89
C GLY A 316 13.16 -8.99 -17.46
N SER A 317 11.87 -8.91 -17.08
CA SER A 317 10.97 -7.83 -17.48
C SER A 317 11.46 -6.45 -17.05
N SER A 318 11.13 -5.44 -17.85
CA SER A 318 11.26 -4.01 -17.52
C SER A 318 10.34 -3.59 -16.37
N LEU A 319 9.26 -4.34 -16.13
CA LEU A 319 8.42 -4.23 -14.96
C LEU A 319 9.03 -5.06 -13.82
N THR A 320 9.86 -4.43 -12.99
CA THR A 320 10.61 -5.14 -11.93
C THR A 320 9.81 -5.43 -10.67
N ASP A 321 8.70 -4.71 -10.47
CA ASP A 321 7.81 -4.84 -9.32
C ASP A 321 6.82 -5.99 -9.53
N LEU A 322 7.34 -7.20 -9.41
CA LEU A 322 6.57 -8.42 -9.59
C LEU A 322 7.02 -9.55 -8.67
N SER A 323 6.13 -10.51 -8.48
CA SER A 323 6.41 -11.83 -7.91
C SER A 323 6.00 -12.92 -8.90
N VAL A 324 6.57 -14.12 -8.73
CA VAL A 324 6.24 -15.30 -9.53
C VAL A 324 5.86 -16.44 -8.58
N THR A 325 4.63 -16.92 -8.68
CA THR A 325 4.11 -18.07 -7.93
C THR A 325 4.09 -19.29 -8.84
N LEU A 326 4.94 -20.27 -8.56
CA LEU A 326 4.99 -21.54 -9.27
C LEU A 326 4.13 -22.58 -8.54
N LEU A 327 3.11 -23.09 -9.22
CA LEU A 327 2.28 -24.18 -8.70
C LEU A 327 2.91 -25.53 -9.03
N GLY A 328 2.93 -26.44 -8.07
CA GLY A 328 3.58 -27.73 -8.22
C GLY A 328 3.40 -28.58 -6.98
N ASP A 329 3.64 -29.89 -7.13
CA ASP A 329 3.56 -30.84 -6.03
C ASP A 329 4.86 -30.80 -5.19
N TRP A 330 5.23 -29.62 -4.69
CA TRP A 330 6.51 -29.37 -4.02
C TRP A 330 6.74 -30.25 -2.80
N SER A 331 5.65 -30.62 -2.12
CA SER A 331 5.63 -31.55 -0.97
C SER A 331 6.03 -32.99 -1.32
N ARG A 332 5.95 -33.40 -2.61
CA ARG A 332 6.39 -34.73 -3.07
C ARG A 332 7.92 -34.84 -3.20
N ILE A 333 8.63 -33.72 -3.12
CA ILE A 333 10.08 -33.70 -3.26
C ILE A 333 10.73 -34.12 -1.94
N THR A 334 11.17 -35.37 -1.85
CA THR A 334 11.79 -35.95 -0.64
C THR A 334 13.33 -35.88 -0.68
N GLU A 335 14.01 -35.97 0.46
CA GLU A 335 15.48 -36.12 0.51
C GLU A 335 15.92 -37.60 0.53
N GLU A 336 15.02 -38.52 0.15
CA GLU A 336 15.35 -39.93 0.04
C GLU A 336 16.38 -40.16 -1.07
N ARG A 337 17.29 -41.11 -0.82
CA ARG A 337 18.37 -41.41 -1.76
C ARG A 337 17.81 -42.05 -3.02
N THR A 338 17.81 -41.29 -4.10
CA THR A 338 17.58 -41.80 -5.45
C THR A 338 18.71 -41.40 -6.38
N HIS A 339 18.87 -42.09 -7.50
CA HIS A 339 19.84 -41.68 -8.51
C HIS A 339 19.29 -40.44 -9.25
N PRO A 340 20.04 -39.32 -9.36
CA PRO A 340 19.48 -38.04 -9.84
C PRO A 340 18.87 -38.05 -11.25
N LEU A 341 19.26 -39.01 -12.09
CA LEU A 341 18.73 -39.14 -13.45
C LEU A 341 17.52 -40.06 -13.54
N ASP A 342 17.28 -40.89 -12.52
CA ASP A 342 16.16 -41.84 -12.43
C ASP A 342 15.05 -41.33 -11.50
N ASP A 343 15.21 -40.09 -11.01
CA ASP A 343 14.27 -39.43 -10.12
C ASP A 343 13.00 -38.99 -10.86
N GLU A 344 11.85 -39.55 -10.49
CA GLU A 344 10.55 -39.16 -11.04
C GLU A 344 10.21 -37.68 -10.75
N GLN A 345 10.79 -37.10 -9.70
CA GLN A 345 10.65 -35.68 -9.32
C GLN A 345 11.79 -34.81 -9.87
N ARG A 346 12.57 -35.30 -10.86
CA ARG A 346 13.71 -34.57 -11.43
C ARG A 346 13.33 -33.19 -11.94
N ALA A 347 12.27 -33.07 -12.74
CA ALA A 347 11.84 -31.79 -13.31
C ALA A 347 11.49 -30.74 -12.23
N PRO A 348 10.57 -31.01 -11.27
CA PRO A 348 10.27 -30.05 -10.21
C PRO A 348 11.47 -29.79 -9.27
N ARG A 349 12.37 -30.76 -9.05
CA ARG A 349 13.62 -30.51 -8.32
C ARG A 349 14.53 -29.51 -9.02
N LEU A 350 14.67 -29.61 -10.35
CA LEU A 350 15.49 -28.68 -11.13
C LEU A 350 14.90 -27.26 -11.12
N VAL A 351 13.58 -27.13 -11.21
CA VAL A 351 12.89 -25.83 -11.06
C VAL A 351 13.10 -25.26 -9.65
N ARG A 352 12.89 -26.06 -8.60
CA ARG A 352 13.13 -25.66 -7.20
C ARG A 352 14.59 -25.21 -7.00
N ALA A 353 15.54 -25.95 -7.55
CA ALA A 353 16.96 -25.65 -7.44
C ALA A 353 17.35 -24.36 -8.19
N ALA A 354 16.75 -24.11 -9.36
CA ALA A 354 17.03 -22.91 -10.16
C ALA A 354 16.66 -21.61 -9.43
N TYR A 355 15.62 -21.64 -8.61
CA TYR A 355 15.06 -20.45 -7.95
C TYR A 355 15.22 -20.44 -6.42
N ALA A 356 15.98 -21.37 -5.84
CA ALA A 356 16.16 -21.46 -4.39
C ALA A 356 16.70 -20.16 -3.75
N GLY A 357 17.41 -19.33 -4.50
CA GLY A 357 17.95 -18.04 -4.06
C GLY A 357 17.23 -16.81 -4.63
N GLU A 358 16.15 -16.97 -5.38
CA GLU A 358 15.41 -15.85 -5.99
C GLU A 358 14.18 -15.50 -5.13
N PRO A 359 14.21 -14.41 -4.34
CA PRO A 359 13.13 -14.07 -3.42
C PRO A 359 11.82 -13.67 -4.10
N ARG A 360 11.83 -13.36 -5.40
CA ARG A 360 10.61 -13.10 -6.17
C ARG A 360 9.85 -14.37 -6.55
N VAL A 361 10.50 -15.53 -6.52
CA VAL A 361 9.89 -16.81 -6.91
C VAL A 361 9.41 -17.54 -5.66
N LEU A 362 8.12 -17.85 -5.65
CA LEU A 362 7.41 -18.52 -4.58
C LEU A 362 6.93 -19.88 -5.07
N LEU A 363 7.15 -20.92 -4.27
CA LEU A 363 6.65 -22.26 -4.56
C LEU A 363 5.37 -22.49 -3.73
N ALA A 364 4.27 -22.83 -4.40
CA ALA A 364 2.98 -23.08 -3.76
C ALA A 364 2.27 -24.30 -4.37
N GLU A 365 1.41 -24.95 -3.60
CA GLU A 365 0.60 -26.10 -4.08
C GLU A 365 -0.69 -25.63 -4.77
N SER A 366 -1.11 -24.38 -4.53
CA SER A 366 -2.31 -23.76 -5.12
C SER A 366 -2.15 -22.24 -5.25
N SER A 367 -2.95 -21.61 -6.11
CA SER A 367 -2.85 -20.18 -6.44
C SER A 367 -3.23 -19.24 -5.28
N GLY A 368 -3.99 -19.71 -4.28
CA GLY A 368 -4.40 -18.93 -3.11
C GLY A 368 -5.06 -17.58 -3.44
N ARG A 369 -5.10 -16.67 -2.45
CA ARG A 369 -5.57 -15.28 -2.62
C ARG A 369 -4.61 -14.50 -3.52
N ARG A 370 -5.17 -13.62 -4.37
CA ARG A 370 -4.41 -12.65 -5.19
C ARG A 370 -3.53 -11.79 -4.30
N ARG A 371 -2.23 -11.72 -4.63
CA ARG A 371 -1.23 -10.98 -3.82
C ARG A 371 -0.89 -9.62 -4.38
N GLY A 372 -1.00 -9.45 -5.70
CA GLY A 372 -0.74 -8.18 -6.37
C GLY A 372 -2.02 -7.47 -6.81
N GLN A 373 -1.88 -6.20 -7.18
CA GLN A 373 -2.95 -5.43 -7.81
C GLN A 373 -3.40 -6.07 -9.14
N PHE A 374 -2.44 -6.69 -9.83
CA PHE A 374 -2.66 -7.51 -11.02
C PHE A 374 -2.15 -8.92 -10.82
N ARG A 375 -2.84 -9.88 -11.44
CA ARG A 375 -2.40 -11.28 -11.55
C ARG A 375 -2.32 -11.69 -13.02
N LEU A 376 -1.15 -12.09 -13.48
CA LEU A 376 -0.97 -12.78 -14.75
C LEU A 376 -1.04 -14.29 -14.51
N VAL A 377 -1.96 -14.98 -15.18
CA VAL A 377 -2.03 -16.44 -15.22
C VAL A 377 -1.52 -16.92 -16.58
N LEU A 378 -0.50 -17.77 -16.56
CA LEU A 378 0.05 -18.42 -17.74
C LEU A 378 -0.51 -19.85 -17.85
N ALA A 379 -1.10 -20.18 -18.99
CA ALA A 379 -1.67 -21.51 -19.23
C ALA A 379 -0.62 -22.62 -19.36
N ASN A 380 0.57 -22.30 -19.86
CA ASN A 380 1.71 -23.21 -19.99
C ASN A 380 3.04 -22.43 -19.94
N ALA A 381 4.16 -23.13 -20.16
CA ALA A 381 5.51 -22.56 -20.22
C ALA A 381 6.09 -22.52 -21.64
N ASP A 382 5.28 -22.75 -22.67
CA ASP A 382 5.73 -22.78 -24.07
C ASP A 382 5.90 -21.38 -24.65
N TRP A 383 5.32 -20.38 -24.00
CA TRP A 383 5.37 -18.98 -24.38
C TRP A 383 5.95 -18.12 -23.26
N ALA A 384 6.75 -17.14 -23.63
CA ALA A 384 7.44 -16.28 -22.69
C ALA A 384 7.38 -14.81 -23.15
N PRO A 385 7.23 -13.86 -22.21
CA PRO A 385 7.12 -12.45 -22.53
C PRO A 385 8.47 -11.84 -22.93
N THR A 386 8.47 -10.89 -23.86
CA THR A 386 9.60 -9.98 -24.07
C THR A 386 9.74 -8.99 -22.90
N PRO A 387 10.88 -8.28 -22.73
CA PRO A 387 11.09 -7.40 -21.59
C PRO A 387 10.02 -6.29 -21.40
N GLU A 388 9.39 -5.83 -22.47
CA GLU A 388 8.37 -4.76 -22.44
C GLU A 388 6.93 -5.27 -22.32
N THR A 389 6.70 -6.57 -22.53
CA THR A 389 5.36 -7.18 -22.63
C THR A 389 4.53 -6.95 -21.37
N LEU A 390 5.05 -7.35 -20.20
CA LEU A 390 4.30 -7.29 -18.95
C LEU A 390 3.94 -5.86 -18.55
N GLY A 391 4.89 -4.93 -18.72
CA GLY A 391 4.66 -3.51 -18.48
C GLY A 391 3.60 -2.93 -19.40
N THR A 392 3.60 -3.33 -20.67
CA THR A 392 2.62 -2.87 -21.67
C THR A 392 1.21 -3.35 -21.35
N LEU A 393 1.05 -4.64 -21.03
CA LEU A 393 -0.26 -5.23 -20.70
C LEU A 393 -0.88 -4.58 -19.46
N VAL A 394 -0.09 -4.42 -18.39
CA VAL A 394 -0.57 -3.80 -17.15
C VAL A 394 -0.88 -2.31 -17.36
N LEU A 395 -0.02 -1.57 -18.07
CA LEU A 395 -0.29 -0.16 -18.38
C LEU A 395 -1.55 0.01 -19.24
N HIS A 396 -1.85 -0.93 -20.13
CA HIS A 396 -3.07 -0.91 -20.92
C HIS A 396 -4.32 -1.14 -20.06
N LEU A 397 -4.28 -2.06 -19.09
CA LEU A 397 -5.34 -2.23 -18.08
C LEU A 397 -5.55 -0.96 -17.24
N GLU A 398 -4.45 -0.32 -16.84
CA GLU A 398 -4.49 0.95 -16.11
C GLU A 398 -5.12 2.09 -16.93
N ARG A 399 -4.83 2.19 -18.22
CA ARG A 399 -5.39 3.27 -19.06
C ARG A 399 -6.87 3.09 -19.40
N THR A 400 -7.32 1.85 -19.51
CA THR A 400 -8.69 1.52 -19.93
C THR A 400 -9.64 1.29 -18.75
N HIS A 401 -9.09 1.08 -17.54
CA HIS A 401 -9.82 0.64 -16.35
C HIS A 401 -10.53 -0.72 -16.53
N HIS A 402 -10.09 -1.54 -17.48
CA HIS A 402 -10.63 -2.88 -17.69
C HIS A 402 -10.22 -3.82 -16.54
N GLY A 403 -10.99 -4.88 -16.38
CA GLY A 403 -10.74 -5.91 -15.38
C GLY A 403 -9.94 -7.09 -15.90
N LEU A 404 -9.94 -7.32 -17.21
CA LEU A 404 -9.33 -8.48 -17.83
C LEU A 404 -8.60 -8.13 -19.15
N ARG A 405 -7.43 -8.72 -19.33
CA ARG A 405 -6.74 -8.82 -20.62
C ARG A 405 -6.45 -10.27 -20.93
N GLN A 406 -6.77 -10.68 -22.14
CA GLN A 406 -6.53 -12.04 -22.62
C GLN A 406 -5.59 -11.98 -23.81
N VAL A 407 -4.58 -12.84 -23.78
CA VAL A 407 -3.56 -12.95 -24.81
C VAL A 407 -3.67 -14.35 -25.41
N LEU A 408 -4.14 -14.43 -26.64
CA LEU A 408 -4.30 -15.68 -27.38
C LEU A 408 -2.98 -16.06 -28.04
N MET A 409 -2.38 -17.17 -27.63
CA MET A 409 -1.16 -17.69 -28.23
C MET A 409 -1.48 -18.46 -29.52
N ALA A 410 -0.47 -18.63 -30.38
CA ALA A 410 -0.65 -19.30 -31.66
C ALA A 410 -1.04 -20.80 -31.55
N ASP A 411 -0.79 -21.43 -30.40
CA ASP A 411 -1.21 -22.80 -30.09
C ASP A 411 -2.62 -22.90 -29.48
N GLY A 412 -3.31 -21.76 -29.34
CA GLY A 412 -4.64 -21.65 -28.74
C GLY A 412 -4.63 -21.52 -27.21
N SER A 413 -3.47 -21.60 -26.55
CA SER A 413 -3.37 -21.33 -25.12
C SER A 413 -3.59 -19.84 -24.84
N VAL A 414 -4.05 -19.51 -23.62
CA VAL A 414 -4.40 -18.13 -23.25
C VAL A 414 -3.66 -17.72 -22.00
N ALA A 415 -2.89 -16.63 -22.09
CA ALA A 415 -2.40 -15.92 -20.91
C ALA A 415 -3.40 -14.82 -20.53
N ARG A 416 -3.64 -14.62 -19.24
CA ARG A 416 -4.64 -13.65 -18.76
C ARG A 416 -4.04 -12.71 -17.72
N VAL A 417 -4.21 -11.39 -17.88
CA VAL A 417 -3.91 -10.41 -16.84
C VAL A 417 -5.21 -9.93 -16.22
N GLU A 418 -5.36 -10.24 -14.94
CA GLU A 418 -6.55 -10.01 -14.13
C GLU A 418 -6.30 -8.83 -13.19
N ARG A 419 -7.24 -7.88 -13.09
CA ARG A 419 -7.25 -6.87 -12.04
C ARG A 419 -7.92 -7.44 -10.79
N THR A 420 -7.20 -7.48 -9.68
CA THR A 420 -7.67 -8.10 -8.43
C THR A 420 -8.99 -7.50 -7.94
N ALA A 421 -9.08 -6.17 -7.87
CA ALA A 421 -10.31 -5.46 -7.51
C ALA A 421 -11.53 -5.84 -8.38
N ALA A 422 -11.33 -6.07 -9.69
CA ALA A 422 -12.42 -6.39 -10.62
C ALA A 422 -12.98 -7.79 -10.35
N TYR A 423 -12.11 -8.79 -10.16
CA TYR A 423 -12.52 -10.15 -9.83
C TYR A 423 -13.13 -10.24 -8.43
N ALA A 424 -12.64 -9.46 -7.46
CA ALA A 424 -13.25 -9.39 -6.13
C ALA A 424 -14.68 -8.82 -6.19
N ARG A 425 -14.89 -7.72 -6.94
CA ARG A 425 -16.23 -7.17 -7.19
C ARG A 425 -17.14 -8.19 -7.90
N ALA A 426 -16.66 -8.84 -8.97
CA ALA A 426 -17.43 -9.83 -9.71
C ALA A 426 -17.89 -11.00 -8.81
N ALA A 427 -17.00 -11.51 -7.96
CA ALA A 427 -17.33 -12.58 -7.01
C ALA A 427 -18.43 -12.16 -6.02
N LYS A 428 -18.45 -10.90 -5.56
CA LYS A 428 -19.48 -10.38 -4.65
C LYS A 428 -20.87 -10.32 -5.29
N VAL A 429 -20.96 -10.05 -6.59
CA VAL A 429 -22.24 -9.86 -7.31
C VAL A 429 -22.61 -11.07 -8.18
N ALA A 430 -21.91 -12.20 -8.04
CA ALA A 430 -22.19 -13.43 -8.80
C ALA A 430 -23.52 -14.11 -8.41
N GLY A 431 -24.07 -13.76 -7.24
CA GLY A 431 -25.31 -14.29 -6.67
C GLY A 431 -25.18 -15.72 -6.11
N PRO A 432 -26.21 -16.24 -5.41
CA PRO A 432 -26.20 -17.59 -4.81
C PRO A 432 -26.28 -18.74 -5.83
N GLU A 433 -26.77 -18.48 -7.05
CA GLU A 433 -26.78 -19.45 -8.16
C GLU A 433 -25.45 -19.49 -8.93
N GLY A 434 -24.56 -18.52 -8.71
CA GLY A 434 -23.22 -18.53 -9.25
C GLY A 434 -22.33 -19.39 -8.38
N ASN A 435 -21.89 -20.55 -8.89
CA ASN A 435 -20.75 -21.23 -8.29
C ASN A 435 -19.54 -20.27 -8.38
N PRO A 436 -18.97 -19.78 -7.26
CA PRO A 436 -17.79 -18.91 -7.30
C PRO A 436 -16.57 -19.60 -7.94
N ALA A 437 -16.66 -20.92 -8.14
CA ALA A 437 -15.66 -21.74 -8.81
C ALA A 437 -15.91 -21.94 -10.32
N ASP A 438 -16.91 -21.28 -10.92
CA ASP A 438 -17.07 -21.22 -12.39
C ASP A 438 -16.31 -20.01 -12.95
N PRO A 439 -15.12 -20.20 -13.57
CA PRO A 439 -14.31 -19.10 -14.05
C PRO A 439 -14.94 -18.36 -15.24
N GLU A 440 -15.71 -19.04 -16.09
CA GLU A 440 -16.32 -18.43 -17.29
C GLU A 440 -17.36 -17.39 -16.87
N ARG A 441 -18.19 -17.73 -15.89
CA ARG A 441 -19.18 -16.79 -15.33
C ARG A 441 -18.53 -15.57 -14.67
N LEU A 442 -17.39 -15.74 -14.00
CA LEU A 442 -16.66 -14.60 -13.42
C LEU A 442 -16.09 -13.68 -14.50
N ASP A 443 -15.59 -14.23 -15.59
CA ASP A 443 -15.07 -13.43 -16.71
C ASP A 443 -16.17 -12.62 -17.38
N ASP A 444 -17.36 -13.18 -17.58
CA ASP A 444 -18.53 -12.47 -18.10
C ASP A 444 -18.92 -11.29 -17.20
N LEU A 445 -18.95 -11.51 -15.87
CA LEU A 445 -19.21 -10.45 -14.89
C LEU A 445 -18.12 -9.38 -14.89
N VAL A 446 -16.86 -9.76 -15.05
CA VAL A 446 -15.74 -8.81 -15.15
C VAL A 446 -15.88 -7.98 -16.44
N ASP A 447 -16.27 -8.58 -17.56
CA ASP A 447 -16.51 -7.86 -18.81
C ASP A 447 -17.67 -6.85 -18.67
N GLU A 448 -18.78 -7.27 -18.06
CA GLU A 448 -19.93 -6.39 -17.79
C GLU A 448 -19.55 -5.20 -16.90
N LEU A 449 -18.87 -5.47 -15.77
CA LEU A 449 -18.62 -4.49 -14.72
C LEU A 449 -17.41 -3.58 -15.03
N PHE A 450 -16.38 -4.08 -15.70
CA PHE A 450 -15.12 -3.35 -15.93
C PHE A 450 -14.67 -3.35 -17.39
N GLY A 451 -15.05 -4.37 -18.15
CA GLY A 451 -14.60 -4.61 -19.53
C GLY A 451 -13.43 -5.60 -19.59
N SER A 452 -13.40 -6.36 -20.66
CA SER A 452 -12.32 -7.26 -21.07
C SER A 452 -11.72 -6.80 -22.42
N TRP A 453 -10.61 -7.40 -22.85
CA TRP A 453 -10.06 -7.17 -24.19
C TRP A 453 -9.07 -8.28 -24.57
N TRP A 454 -9.01 -8.59 -25.87
CA TRP A 454 -8.20 -9.65 -26.46
C TRP A 454 -7.06 -9.10 -27.33
N VAL A 455 -5.94 -9.81 -27.33
CA VAL A 455 -4.80 -9.55 -28.22
C VAL A 455 -4.10 -10.84 -28.61
N GLU A 456 -3.54 -10.87 -29.82
CA GLU A 456 -2.71 -11.97 -30.28
C GLU A 456 -1.37 -11.98 -29.55
N GLY A 457 -0.83 -13.18 -29.26
CA GLY A 457 0.40 -13.37 -28.49
C GLY A 457 1.59 -12.65 -29.10
N GLY A 458 1.76 -12.74 -30.42
CA GLY A 458 2.83 -12.05 -31.14
C GLY A 458 2.73 -10.52 -31.00
N ASP A 459 1.53 -9.95 -31.12
CA ASP A 459 1.29 -8.52 -30.98
C ASP A 459 1.47 -8.04 -29.53
N ALA A 460 1.16 -8.89 -28.56
CA ALA A 460 1.38 -8.62 -27.14
C ALA A 460 2.87 -8.73 -26.73
N GLY A 461 3.71 -9.35 -27.57
CA GLY A 461 5.14 -9.56 -27.31
C GLY A 461 5.48 -10.89 -26.63
N PHE A 462 4.64 -11.92 -26.79
CA PHE A 462 4.97 -13.29 -26.42
C PHE A 462 5.68 -14.01 -27.56
N GLU A 463 6.74 -14.74 -27.22
CA GLU A 463 7.51 -15.57 -28.14
C GLU A 463 7.59 -17.00 -27.59
N PRO A 464 7.82 -18.02 -28.45
CA PRO A 464 8.09 -19.37 -27.97
C PRO A 464 9.27 -19.37 -26.98
N SER A 465 9.10 -19.97 -25.81
CA SER A 465 10.10 -19.95 -24.73
C SER A 465 11.43 -20.58 -25.15
N VAL A 466 11.37 -21.54 -26.07
CA VAL A 466 12.53 -22.19 -26.69
C VAL A 466 13.35 -21.27 -27.60
N THR A 467 12.76 -20.20 -28.16
CA THR A 467 13.46 -19.26 -29.04
C THR A 467 14.11 -18.10 -28.29
N ILE A 468 13.71 -17.85 -27.03
CA ILE A 468 14.23 -16.72 -26.26
C ILE A 468 15.69 -16.94 -25.86
N LYS A 469 16.56 -16.04 -26.34
CA LYS A 469 17.98 -16.01 -25.97
C LYS A 469 18.14 -15.46 -24.55
N ARG A 470 18.50 -16.35 -23.61
CA ARG A 470 18.82 -16.01 -22.22
C ARG A 470 20.28 -15.51 -22.11
N PRO A 471 20.54 -14.22 -21.88
CA PRO A 471 21.90 -13.73 -21.73
C PRO A 471 22.47 -14.29 -20.42
N ARG A 472 23.46 -15.19 -20.51
CA ARG A 472 24.21 -15.61 -19.34
C ARG A 472 25.07 -14.44 -18.86
N LEU A 473 25.23 -14.31 -17.54
CA LEU A 473 26.28 -13.45 -17.00
C LEU A 473 27.62 -13.87 -17.62
N ARG A 474 28.38 -12.89 -18.10
CA ARG A 474 29.70 -13.17 -18.65
C ARG A 474 30.57 -13.74 -17.54
N GLY A 475 31.29 -14.81 -17.84
CA GLY A 475 32.34 -15.31 -16.95
C GLY A 475 33.33 -14.17 -16.68
N THR A 476 33.51 -13.83 -15.40
CA THR A 476 34.36 -12.70 -14.99
C THR A 476 35.81 -13.11 -14.75
N ALA A 477 36.07 -14.41 -14.54
CA ALA A 477 37.41 -14.93 -14.34
C ALA A 477 38.08 -15.23 -15.68
N GLY A 478 39.00 -14.34 -16.08
CA GLY A 478 40.01 -14.59 -17.11
C GLY A 478 41.39 -14.85 -16.50
N PRO A 479 42.44 -14.97 -17.32
CA PRO A 479 43.82 -14.89 -16.85
C PRO A 479 44.04 -13.61 -16.02
N ALA A 480 44.95 -13.65 -15.05
CA ALA A 480 45.31 -12.46 -14.29
C ALA A 480 45.82 -11.36 -15.23
N GLN A 481 45.13 -10.21 -15.25
CA GLN A 481 45.52 -9.01 -15.99
C GLN A 481 46.17 -8.00 -15.05
N ASP A 482 46.97 -7.07 -15.59
CA ASP A 482 47.40 -5.91 -14.82
C ASP A 482 46.17 -5.08 -14.39
N PRO A 483 46.03 -4.70 -13.11
CA PRO A 483 44.85 -3.96 -12.64
C PRO A 483 44.60 -2.64 -13.39
N ALA A 484 45.64 -1.93 -13.83
CA ALA A 484 45.48 -0.67 -14.54
C ALA A 484 45.14 -0.86 -16.03
N GLU A 485 45.58 -1.96 -16.64
CA GLU A 485 45.13 -2.39 -17.95
C GLU A 485 43.65 -2.81 -17.91
N SER A 486 43.29 -3.71 -16.98
CA SER A 486 41.91 -4.18 -16.81
C SER A 486 40.93 -3.03 -16.53
N TRP A 487 41.29 -2.08 -15.65
CA TRP A 487 40.45 -0.92 -15.37
C TRP A 487 40.23 -0.01 -16.59
N ARG A 488 41.23 0.11 -17.48
CA ARG A 488 41.11 0.87 -18.73
C ARG A 488 40.25 0.13 -19.76
N GLU A 489 40.43 -1.18 -19.90
CA GLU A 489 39.63 -2.03 -20.79
C GLU A 489 38.14 -2.02 -20.41
N LEU A 490 37.83 -2.00 -19.11
CA LEU A 490 36.47 -1.90 -18.58
C LEU A 490 35.86 -0.48 -18.69
N GLY A 491 36.56 0.47 -19.31
CA GLY A 491 36.08 1.84 -19.52
C GLY A 491 36.12 2.72 -18.28
N GLY A 492 36.87 2.34 -17.24
CA GLY A 492 37.10 3.17 -16.07
C GLY A 492 37.91 4.41 -16.44
N THR A 493 37.33 5.61 -16.29
CA THR A 493 38.09 6.86 -16.42
C THR A 493 39.15 6.87 -15.33
N GLY A 494 40.42 6.76 -15.73
CA GLY A 494 41.56 6.67 -14.81
C GLY A 494 41.59 7.84 -13.83
N GLY A 495 41.09 7.62 -12.62
CA GLY A 495 41.41 8.45 -11.47
C GLY A 495 42.84 8.13 -11.08
N GLY A 496 43.79 8.92 -11.58
CA GLY A 496 45.15 8.88 -11.05
C GLY A 496 45.08 9.08 -9.55
N SER A 497 45.51 8.09 -8.75
CA SER A 497 45.71 8.34 -7.32
C SER A 497 46.95 9.23 -7.15
N PRO A 498 46.84 10.40 -6.51
CA PRO A 498 48.00 11.01 -5.88
C PRO A 498 48.47 10.06 -4.78
N GLN A 499 49.79 9.83 -4.69
CA GLN A 499 50.49 9.00 -3.67
C GLN A 499 50.73 7.52 -3.98
N GLN A 500 51.41 7.22 -5.09
CA GLN A 500 52.35 6.08 -5.12
C GLN A 500 53.75 6.44 -5.68
N LYS A 501 54.09 7.74 -5.75
CA LYS A 501 55.48 8.21 -5.99
C LYS A 501 56.35 8.30 -4.72
N GLY A 502 55.84 7.91 -3.55
CA GLY A 502 56.55 8.07 -2.27
C GLY A 502 57.15 6.81 -1.63
N ARG A 503 56.89 5.59 -2.15
CA ARG A 503 57.29 4.34 -1.45
C ARG A 503 58.27 3.42 -2.21
N ARG A 504 58.80 3.87 -3.35
CA ARG A 504 59.93 3.20 -4.04
C ARG A 504 61.24 4.00 -4.08
N ALA A 505 61.29 5.18 -3.45
CA ALA A 505 62.53 5.94 -3.25
C ALA A 505 63.25 5.67 -1.91
N GLY A 506 62.68 4.82 -1.03
CA GLY A 506 63.27 4.44 0.26
C GLY A 506 63.82 3.00 0.35
N ALA A 507 63.65 2.18 -0.69
CA ALA A 507 64.05 0.77 -0.68
C ALA A 507 65.29 0.45 -1.56
N GLN A 508 65.90 1.47 -2.17
CA GLN A 508 67.13 1.36 -2.98
C GLN A 508 68.35 2.08 -2.40
N GLN A 509 68.21 2.78 -1.25
CA GLN A 509 69.35 3.27 -0.45
C GLN A 509 69.66 2.38 0.77
N GLY A 510 68.90 1.31 1.01
CA GLY A 510 69.12 0.36 2.10
C GLY A 510 69.84 -0.94 1.71
N LYS A 511 70.34 -1.08 0.47
CA LYS A 511 71.02 -2.29 -0.02
C LYS A 511 72.48 -2.09 -0.50
N GLN A 512 73.07 -0.91 -0.29
CA GLN A 512 74.49 -0.65 -0.59
C GLN A 512 75.35 -0.27 0.64
N ALA A 513 74.80 -0.36 1.86
CA ALA A 513 75.54 -0.13 3.12
C ALA A 513 75.59 -1.37 4.04
N ALA A 514 75.33 -2.57 3.51
CA ALA A 514 75.34 -3.84 4.26
C ALA A 514 76.34 -4.88 3.68
N GLN A 515 77.45 -4.39 3.12
CA GLN A 515 78.64 -5.17 2.79
C GLN A 515 79.88 -4.30 3.05
N GLN A 516 80.16 -3.98 4.33
CA GLN A 516 81.50 -3.69 4.86
C GLN A 516 81.38 -3.41 6.37
N ALA A 517 82.26 -4.04 7.15
CA ALA A 517 82.43 -3.97 8.61
C ALA A 517 81.29 -4.63 9.44
N GLY A 518 81.46 -5.75 10.12
CA GLY A 518 82.68 -6.38 10.61
C GLY A 518 83.10 -5.84 11.98
N GLN A 519 82.36 -6.25 13.01
CA GLN A 519 82.79 -6.43 14.42
C GLN A 519 82.94 -5.21 15.38
N PRO A 520 82.86 -5.46 16.72
CA PRO A 520 82.04 -4.66 17.66
C PRO A 520 82.83 -4.03 18.84
N ALA A 521 82.16 -3.16 19.63
CA ALA A 521 82.31 -2.92 21.10
C ALA A 521 81.63 -1.59 21.47
N GLN A 522 80.61 -1.49 22.33
CA GLN A 522 80.56 -1.45 23.83
C GLN A 522 79.90 -0.13 24.31
N PRO A 523 79.38 -0.03 25.56
CA PRO A 523 78.14 0.70 25.87
C PRO A 523 78.24 1.98 26.73
N GLU A 524 77.07 2.67 26.86
CA GLU A 524 76.62 3.63 27.90
C GLU A 524 77.16 5.09 27.93
N PRO A 525 76.55 6.08 28.65
CA PRO A 525 75.17 6.23 29.17
C PRO A 525 74.55 7.67 29.08
N ARG A 526 73.26 7.75 29.47
CA ARG A 526 72.42 8.86 30.05
C ARG A 526 72.91 10.32 30.13
N ARG A 527 71.94 11.23 29.90
CA ARG A 527 71.49 12.45 30.66
C ARG A 527 70.73 13.37 29.66
N GLN A 528 69.79 14.27 29.95
CA GLN A 528 68.96 14.76 31.06
C GLN A 528 67.95 15.77 30.42
N ALA A 529 66.85 16.10 31.10
CA ALA A 529 65.78 17.02 30.63
C ALA A 529 66.09 18.52 30.95
N PRO A 530 65.11 19.46 31.08
CA PRO A 530 63.99 19.89 30.24
C PRO A 530 63.97 21.45 30.04
N ALA A 531 63.01 22.00 29.27
CA ALA A 531 62.43 23.33 29.53
C ALA A 531 61.04 23.53 28.90
N ARG A 532 60.11 24.10 29.68
CA ARG A 532 58.76 24.64 29.37
C ARG A 532 58.83 26.18 29.57
N PRO A 533 57.75 26.98 29.46
CA PRO A 533 56.67 27.07 28.47
C PRO A 533 56.39 28.56 28.05
N GLY A 534 55.44 28.81 27.15
CA GLY A 534 54.90 30.15 26.90
C GLY A 534 53.43 30.11 26.44
N ARG A 535 52.54 30.71 27.23
CA ARG A 535 51.09 30.87 27.01
C ARG A 535 50.79 32.04 26.06
N SER A 536 49.70 31.96 25.30
CA SER A 536 48.74 33.06 25.10
C SER A 536 47.44 32.54 24.47
N ARG A 537 46.31 33.18 24.79
CA ARG A 537 44.91 32.73 24.66
C ARG A 537 44.09 33.91 24.10
N ILE A 538 42.92 33.61 23.51
CA ILE A 538 41.74 34.50 23.25
C ILE A 538 41.84 35.34 21.95
N GLY A 539 40.81 35.51 21.09
CA GLY A 539 39.42 35.06 21.08
C GLY A 539 38.63 35.56 19.83
N SER A 540 37.50 34.88 19.56
CA SER A 540 36.22 35.26 18.90
C SER A 540 36.16 36.24 17.70
N LEU A 541 35.38 35.89 16.65
CA LEU A 541 34.05 36.48 16.36
C LEU A 541 33.38 35.93 15.09
N LEU A 542 32.08 35.66 15.23
CA LEU A 542 31.07 35.39 14.19
C LEU A 542 30.71 36.67 13.40
N ARG A 543 30.30 36.52 12.13
CA ARG A 543 29.25 37.38 11.52
C ARG A 543 28.52 36.72 10.34
N ARG A 544 27.20 36.87 10.38
CA ARG A 544 26.17 36.57 9.37
C ARG A 544 26.27 37.51 8.15
N GLY A 545 25.72 37.09 7.02
CA GLY A 545 25.31 37.97 5.92
C GLY A 545 24.32 37.30 4.97
N ARG A 546 23.03 37.67 5.10
CA ARG A 546 21.96 37.46 4.12
C ARG A 546 22.23 38.28 2.84
N ARG A 547 21.78 37.79 1.69
CA ARG A 547 20.79 38.45 0.82
C ARG A 547 20.04 37.41 0.02
#